data_AF-T1F7D5-F1
#
_entry.id   AF-T1F7D5-F1
#
_cell.length_a   1.000
_cell.length_b   1.000
_cell.length_c   1.000
_cell.angle_alpha   90.00
_cell.angle_beta   90.00
_cell.angle_gamma   90.00
#
_symmetry.space_group_name_H-M   'P 1'
#
loop_
_entity.id
_entity.type
_entity.pdbx_description
1 polymer ?
#
loop_
_entity_poly.entity_id
_entity_poly.type
_entity_poly.pdbx_seq_one_letter_code
_entity_poly.pdbx_strand_id
1 'polypeptide(L)'
;MYFICISGLVEQSGINDRDIVLNLCEKHLAIKPQVIKTRRIGSSRLCVTLSGPSAVDDLIFSSRILRSKPDTRNIFINFDLSKRQAEQAYIKRQARRLAKSAGDKSKAEETDKGQPFR
;
A
#
# COMPACT_ATOMS: atom_id res chain seq x y z
N MET A 1 20.77 3.93 -2.22
CA MET A 1 19.99 3.41 -1.07
C MET A 1 18.57 3.15 -1.53
N TYR A 2 17.95 2.07 -1.06
CA TYR A 2 16.65 1.60 -1.52
C TYR A 2 15.64 1.75 -0.40
N PHE A 3 14.58 2.52 -0.63
CA PHE A 3 13.66 2.94 0.41
C PHE A 3 12.22 2.60 0.05
N ILE A 4 11.48 2.19 1.08
CA ILE A 4 10.03 2.07 1.05
C ILE A 4 9.42 2.86 2.19
N CYS A 5 8.17 3.28 1.99
CA CYS A 5 7.34 3.89 3.01
C CYS A 5 6.18 2.97 3.36
N ILE A 6 6.06 2.64 4.64
CA ILE A 6 4.95 1.89 5.23
C ILE A 6 4.03 2.88 5.92
N SER A 7 2.74 2.82 5.61
CA SER A 7 1.69 3.64 6.25
C SER A 7 0.66 2.75 6.91
N GLY A 8 0.05 3.22 8.01
CA GLY A 8 -0.96 2.48 8.77
C GLY A 8 -0.39 1.44 9.73
N LEU A 9 0.94 1.39 9.88
CA LEU A 9 1.63 0.55 10.86
C LEU A 9 1.77 1.32 12.18
N VAL A 10 1.04 0.88 13.20
CA VAL A 10 1.02 1.52 14.52
C VAL A 10 2.32 1.24 15.27
N GLU A 11 2.77 2.22 16.05
CA GLU A 11 3.90 2.06 16.96
C GLU A 11 3.55 1.14 18.12
N GLN A 12 4.47 0.27 18.50
CA GLN A 12 4.29 -0.65 19.63
C GLN A 12 5.32 -0.28 20.69
N SER A 13 4.83 0.04 21.90
CA SER A 13 5.70 0.44 23.00
C SER A 13 6.65 -0.70 23.37
N GLY A 14 7.94 -0.38 23.51
CA GLY A 14 8.98 -1.34 23.89
C GLY A 14 9.50 -2.23 22.75
N ILE A 15 9.04 -2.06 21.51
CA ILE A 15 9.50 -2.85 20.35
C ILE A 15 10.13 -1.94 19.31
N ASN A 16 11.28 -2.35 18.76
CA ASN A 16 11.94 -1.62 17.69
C ASN A 16 11.13 -1.72 16.39
N ASP A 17 10.99 -0.61 15.68
CA ASP A 17 10.37 -0.54 14.35
C ASP A 17 10.91 -1.58 13.37
N ARG A 18 12.21 -1.90 13.45
CA ARG A 18 12.82 -2.95 12.63
C ARG A 18 12.13 -4.30 12.86
N ASP A 19 11.90 -4.66 14.12
CA ASP A 19 11.31 -5.93 14.50
C ASP A 19 9.81 -5.97 14.15
N ILE A 20 9.11 -4.84 14.28
CA ILE A 20 7.72 -4.70 13.84
C ILE A 20 7.61 -4.99 12.33
N VAL A 21 8.51 -4.42 11.52
CA VAL A 21 8.53 -4.64 10.06
C VAL A 21 8.85 -6.09 9.72
N LEU A 22 9.85 -6.68 10.38
CA LEU A 22 10.21 -8.08 10.14
C LEU A 22 9.06 -9.03 10.51
N ASN A 23 8.39 -8.80 11.64
CA ASN A 23 7.24 -9.57 12.09
C ASN A 23 6.05 -9.45 11.12
N LEU A 24 5.78 -8.24 10.60
CA LEU A 24 4.77 -8.03 9.57
C LEU A 24 5.07 -8.85 8.31
N CYS A 25 6.34 -8.84 7.86
CA CYS A 25 6.76 -9.56 6.66
C CYS A 25 6.68 -11.08 6.86
N GLU A 26 7.11 -11.58 8.01
CA GLU A 26 7.08 -13.00 8.36
C GLU A 26 5.65 -13.54 8.49
N LYS A 27 4.77 -12.81 9.19
CA LYS A 27 3.37 -13.25 9.40
C LYS A 27 2.51 -13.17 8.15
N HIS A 28 2.71 -12.14 7.31
CA HIS A 28 1.74 -11.85 6.24
C HIS A 28 2.29 -11.98 4.83
N LEU A 29 3.60 -11.85 4.62
CA LEU A 29 4.19 -11.73 3.28
C LEU A 29 5.10 -12.90 2.91
N ALA A 30 5.41 -13.82 3.84
CA ALA A 30 6.31 -14.95 3.63
C ALA A 30 7.68 -14.57 3.04
N ILE A 31 8.14 -13.34 3.31
CA ILE A 31 9.44 -12.82 2.90
C ILE A 31 10.17 -12.29 4.12
N LYS A 32 11.51 -12.37 4.10
CA LYS A 32 12.36 -11.87 5.17
C LYS A 32 13.37 -10.86 4.62
N PRO A 33 12.93 -9.63 4.33
CA PRO A 33 13.80 -8.63 3.73
C PRO A 33 14.91 -8.22 4.69
N GLN A 34 16.11 -7.98 4.16
CA GLN A 34 17.21 -7.45 4.95
C GLN A 34 17.03 -5.95 5.19
N VAL A 35 16.46 -5.62 6.35
CA VAL A 35 16.27 -4.23 6.80
C VAL A 35 17.58 -3.67 7.35
N ILE A 36 18.09 -2.61 6.72
CA ILE A 36 19.29 -1.88 7.16
C ILE A 36 18.93 -0.87 8.25
N LYS A 37 17.90 -0.06 8.00
CA LYS A 37 17.53 1.06 8.86
C LYS A 37 16.03 1.30 8.81
N THR A 38 15.49 1.77 9.92
CA THR A 38 14.12 2.24 10.06
C THR A 38 14.12 3.68 10.56
N ARG A 39 13.13 4.47 10.12
CA ARG A 39 12.93 5.84 10.58
C ARG A 39 11.46 6.22 10.47
N ARG A 40 10.84 6.63 11.57
CA ARG A 40 9.49 7.19 11.53
C ARG A 40 9.49 8.58 10.90
N ILE A 41 8.47 8.84 10.09
CA ILE A 41 8.19 10.13 9.48
C ILE A 41 6.84 10.58 10.02
N GLY A 42 6.88 11.37 11.09
CA GLY A 42 5.71 11.68 11.90
C GLY A 42 5.18 10.45 12.65
N SER A 43 3.91 10.48 13.05
CA SER A 43 3.29 9.42 13.87
C SER A 43 2.74 8.23 13.08
N SER A 44 2.59 8.36 11.75
CA SER A 44 1.78 7.41 10.95
C SER A 44 2.53 6.70 9.84
N ARG A 45 3.79 7.08 9.57
CA ARG A 45 4.59 6.52 8.48
C ARG A 45 5.94 6.06 8.97
N LEU A 46 6.36 4.92 8.43
CA LEU A 46 7.66 4.32 8.70
C LEU A 46 8.43 4.20 7.38
N CYS A 47 9.58 4.85 7.29
CA CYS A 47 10.52 4.68 6.20
C CYS A 47 11.47 3.53 6.54
N VAL A 48 11.63 2.60 5.61
CA VAL A 48 12.50 1.43 5.78
C VAL A 48 13.54 1.43 4.65
N THR A 49 14.81 1.30 5.02
CA THR A 49 15.93 1.14 4.11
C THR A 49 16.25 -0.34 3.97
N LEU A 50 16.27 -0.84 2.73
CA LEU A 50 16.59 -2.22 2.39
C LEU A 50 17.97 -2.32 1.74
N SER A 51 18.53 -3.54 1.73
CA SER A 51 19.87 -3.81 1.20
C SER A 51 20.01 -3.69 -0.30
N GLY A 52 18.92 -3.88 -1.06
CA GLY A 52 18.97 -3.91 -2.51
C GLY A 52 17.64 -3.52 -3.18
N PRO A 53 17.66 -3.30 -4.50
CA PRO A 53 16.47 -2.97 -5.28
C PRO A 53 15.50 -4.15 -5.37
N SER A 54 16.03 -5.37 -5.56
CA SER A 54 15.22 -6.61 -5.58
C SER A 54 14.35 -6.75 -4.34
N ALA A 55 14.91 -6.47 -3.15
CA ALA A 55 14.17 -6.54 -1.90
C ALA A 55 13.02 -5.52 -1.82
N VAL A 56 13.16 -4.36 -2.48
CA VAL A 56 12.08 -3.38 -2.59
C VAL A 56 10.98 -3.93 -3.48
N ASP A 57 11.33 -4.43 -4.66
CA ASP A 57 10.36 -4.92 -5.64
C ASP A 57 9.59 -6.12 -5.09
N ASP A 58 10.27 -7.08 -4.47
CA ASP A 58 9.68 -8.26 -3.84
C ASP A 58 8.71 -7.86 -2.72
N LEU A 59 9.10 -6.90 -1.86
CA LEU A 59 8.28 -6.44 -0.75
C LEU A 59 7.06 -5.66 -1.24
N ILE A 60 7.22 -4.78 -2.22
CA ILE A 60 6.11 -4.04 -2.84
C ILE A 60 5.14 -5.01 -3.51
N PHE A 61 5.65 -5.97 -4.28
CA PHE A 61 4.83 -6.94 -5.00
C PHE A 61 4.02 -7.80 -4.01
N SER A 62 4.69 -8.35 -2.99
CA SER A 62 4.07 -9.20 -1.97
C SER A 62 3.07 -8.43 -1.11
N SER A 63 3.30 -7.14 -0.84
CA SER A 63 2.44 -6.32 0.02
C SER A 63 0.98 -6.22 -0.42
N ARG A 64 0.69 -6.52 -1.70
CA ARG A 64 -0.68 -6.50 -2.23
C ARG A 64 -1.61 -7.45 -1.49
N ILE A 65 -1.07 -8.57 -0.96
CA ILE A 65 -1.87 -9.55 -0.22
C ILE A 65 -2.44 -8.99 1.09
N LEU A 66 -1.81 -7.96 1.68
CA LEU A 66 -2.29 -7.32 2.91
C LEU A 66 -3.70 -6.76 2.76
N ARG A 67 -4.13 -6.48 1.52
CA ARG A 67 -5.48 -5.96 1.23
C ARG A 67 -6.59 -6.98 1.36
N SER A 68 -6.25 -8.26 1.33
CA SER A 68 -7.21 -9.35 1.45
C SER A 68 -7.59 -9.63 2.91
N LYS A 69 -6.75 -9.27 3.88
CA LYS A 69 -6.93 -9.62 5.28
C LYS A 69 -7.42 -8.40 6.09
N PRO A 70 -8.43 -8.53 6.96
CA PRO A 70 -9.02 -7.40 7.68
C PRO A 70 -8.06 -6.71 8.65
N ASP A 71 -7.16 -7.49 9.28
CA ASP A 71 -6.15 -7.02 10.23
C ASP A 71 -5.08 -6.10 9.62
N THR A 72 -4.74 -6.33 8.36
CA THR A 72 -3.65 -5.65 7.64
C THR A 72 -4.15 -4.80 6.48
N ARG A 73 -5.47 -4.73 6.27
CA ARG A 73 -6.11 -3.99 5.18
C ARG A 73 -5.73 -2.51 5.12
N ASN A 74 -5.44 -1.92 6.27
CA ASN A 74 -5.08 -0.50 6.41
C ASN A 74 -3.56 -0.26 6.28
N ILE A 75 -2.76 -1.31 6.13
CA ILE A 75 -1.31 -1.19 5.96
C ILE A 75 -0.99 -1.05 4.46
N PHE A 76 -0.21 -0.03 4.12
CA PHE A 76 0.21 0.25 2.75
C PHE A 76 1.73 0.29 2.70
N ILE A 77 2.33 -0.47 1.78
CA ILE A 77 3.76 -0.40 1.48
C ILE A 77 3.89 0.24 0.10
N ASN A 78 4.65 1.33 0.00
CA ASN A 78 4.86 2.07 -1.24
C ASN A 78 6.34 2.36 -1.44
N PHE A 79 6.74 2.56 -2.70
CA PHE A 79 8.04 3.14 -3.02
C PHE A 79 8.21 4.50 -2.36
N ASP A 80 9.43 4.81 -1.92
CA ASP A 80 9.80 6.16 -1.55
C ASP A 80 10.01 7.00 -2.81
N LEU A 81 8.98 7.77 -3.18
CA LEU A 81 8.97 8.57 -4.39
C LEU A 81 9.54 9.96 -4.12
N SER A 82 10.32 10.49 -5.07
CA SER A 82 10.63 11.92 -5.09
C SER A 82 9.35 12.77 -5.21
N LYS A 83 9.41 14.04 -4.82
CA LYS A 83 8.28 14.98 -4.93
C LYS A 83 7.63 14.95 -6.32
N ARG A 84 8.44 15.02 -7.37
CA ARG A 84 7.97 14.98 -8.77
C ARG A 84 7.26 13.66 -9.12
N GLN A 85 7.82 12.52 -8.70
CA GLN A 85 7.20 11.21 -8.92
C GLN A 85 5.90 11.05 -8.10
N ALA A 86 5.86 11.59 -6.90
CA ALA A 86 4.67 11.59 -6.05
C ALA A 86 3.53 12.42 -6.67
N GLU A 87 3.84 13.58 -7.23
CA GLU A 87 2.89 14.42 -7.98
C GLU A 87 2.34 13.66 -9.21
N GLN A 88 3.21 13.06 -10.01
CA GLN A 88 2.79 12.23 -11.15
C GLN A 88 1.90 11.06 -10.72
N ALA A 89 2.27 10.36 -9.65
CA ALA A 89 1.48 9.26 -9.11
C ALA A 89 0.11 9.73 -8.59
N TYR A 90 0.05 10.91 -7.98
CA TYR A 90 -1.19 11.54 -7.52
C TYR A 90 -2.12 11.87 -8.71
N ILE A 91 -1.60 12.54 -9.74
CA ILE A 91 -2.36 12.87 -10.96
C ILE A 91 -2.92 11.58 -11.59
N LYS A 92 -2.08 10.55 -11.73
CA LYS A 92 -2.50 9.25 -12.27
C LYS A 92 -3.59 8.59 -11.41
N ARG A 93 -3.54 8.73 -10.08
CA ARG A 93 -4.59 8.22 -9.17
C ARG A 93 -5.89 9.01 -9.30
N GLN A 94 -5.83 10.33 -9.40
CA GLN A 94 -7.00 11.19 -9.59
C GLN A 94 -7.73 10.86 -10.89
N ALA A 95 -7.00 10.75 -12.01
CA ALA A 95 -7.57 10.36 -13.30
C ALA A 95 -8.30 9.00 -13.23
N ARG A 96 -7.72 8.00 -12.55
CA ARG A 96 -8.38 6.69 -12.35
C ARG A 96 -9.66 6.77 -11.51
N ARG A 97 -9.66 7.60 -10.47
CA ARG A 97 -10.84 7.79 -9.60
C ARG A 97 -11.99 8.41 -10.38
N LEU A 98 -11.70 9.45 -11.17
CA LEU A 98 -12.67 10.12 -12.04
C LEU A 98 -13.26 9.15 -13.09
N ALA A 99 -12.40 8.37 -13.76
CA ALA A 99 -12.86 7.37 -14.73
C ALA A 99 -13.76 6.30 -14.10
N LYS A 100 -13.44 5.84 -12.87
CA LYS A 100 -14.27 4.86 -12.15
C LYS A 100 -15.63 5.45 -11.79
N SER A 101 -15.68 6.67 -11.26
CA SER A 101 -16.95 7.34 -10.93
C SER A 101 -17.83 7.60 -12.16
N ALA A 102 -17.24 7.79 -13.34
CA ALA A 102 -17.99 7.95 -14.58
C ALA A 102 -18.59 6.62 -15.06
N GLY A 103 -17.86 5.50 -14.94
CA GLY A 103 -18.34 4.17 -15.33
C GLY A 103 -19.41 3.58 -14.40
N ASP A 104 -19.40 3.92 -13.11
CA ASP A 104 -20.44 3.49 -12.17
C ASP A 104 -21.79 4.21 -12.44
N LYS A 105 -21.77 5.44 -12.97
CA LYS A 105 -22.99 6.16 -13.36
C LYS A 105 -23.68 5.54 -14.57
N SER A 106 -22.94 5.14 -15.60
CA SER A 106 -23.51 4.54 -16.80
C SER A 106 -24.05 3.12 -16.58
N LYS A 107 -23.51 2.35 -15.62
CA LYS A 107 -24.09 1.04 -15.24
C LYS A 107 -25.39 1.14 -14.45
N ALA A 108 -25.60 2.21 -13.69
CA ALA A 108 -26.84 2.42 -12.93
C ALA A 108 -28.02 2.78 -13.85
N GLU A 109 -27.78 3.47 -14.96
CA GLU A 109 -28.81 3.83 -15.95
C GLU A 109 -29.23 2.65 -16.87
N GLU A 110 -28.43 1.59 -16.99
CA GLU A 110 -28.73 0.44 -17.86
C GLU A 110 -29.64 -0.60 -17.20
N THR A 111 -29.72 -0.64 -15.87
CA THR A 111 -30.59 -1.57 -15.12
C THR A 111 -32.04 -1.13 -14.94
N ASP A 112 -32.43 0.07 -15.40
CA ASP A 112 -33.79 0.63 -15.25
C ASP A 112 -34.64 0.55 -16.54
N LYS A 113 -34.31 -0.36 -17.47
CA LYS A 113 -35.14 -0.62 -18.65
C LYS A 113 -35.48 -2.10 -18.81
N GLY A 114 -36.55 -2.49 -18.12
CA GLY A 114 -37.54 -3.43 -18.64
C GLY A 114 -37.32 -4.91 -18.31
N GLN A 115 -38.01 -5.37 -17.27
CA GLN A 115 -38.62 -6.69 -17.31
C GLN A 115 -40.15 -6.51 -17.21
N PRO A 116 -40.92 -6.82 -18.28
CA PRO A 116 -42.36 -6.91 -18.14
C PRO A 116 -42.66 -8.17 -17.32
N PHE A 117 -43.28 -7.98 -16.16
CA PHE A 117 -43.82 -9.07 -15.36
C PHE A 117 -44.81 -9.87 -16.23
N ARG A 118 -44.60 -11.18 -16.27
CA ARG A 118 -45.50 -12.15 -16.90
C ARG A 118 -46.49 -12.67 -15.89
#